data_AF-A0A3S0PJ72-F1
#
_entry.id   AF-A0A3S0PJ72-F1
#
_cell.length_a   1.000
_cell.length_b   1.000
_cell.length_c   1.000
_cell.angle_alpha   90.00
_cell.angle_beta   90.00
_cell.angle_gamma   90.00
#
_symmetry.space_group_name_H-M   'P 1'
#
loop_
_entity.id
_entity.type
_entity.pdbx_description
1 polymer ?
#
loop_
_entity_poly.entity_id
_entity_poly.type
_entity_poly.pdbx_seq_one_letter_code
_entity_poly.pdbx_strand_id
1 'polypeptide(L)'
;MPTHAVLVTWQNMEPKVLPNFISKATAKYGANFHRIYFDGSTTTNLRNWVRGIPGDERIKLFISGHGGVGIDYITDDTQTVKKNVDELVDLVSDGLQGRNTSKATSQLCQVNMISCLFGRTPDGRANTSPAAKLHDGLTDWDVFVDLVARTESIIATPDGRRTNSQLSHRAYEPVYGRLERFFLPKVPYTKVLFTFNGDARVMRFAAYDPGDNYIEATTLDGRRILWADYSVDQIVQTIQLKGTGLLGTGPKDVTDEREKKLRDIITWYDTMRNPTRLKEKLEELVDGSGDDESSNFLKHRNLVSAAFSSSTPAKAKLIQDLLAAYPT
;
A
#
# COMPACT_ATOMS: atom_id res chain seq x y z
N MET A 1 9.02 -19.84 0.57
CA MET A 1 9.07 -18.44 0.08
C MET A 1 9.62 -18.44 -1.35
N PRO A 2 9.31 -17.44 -2.21
CA PRO A 2 9.92 -17.34 -3.54
C PRO A 2 11.44 -17.34 -3.47
N THR A 3 12.09 -18.16 -4.29
CA THR A 3 13.55 -18.30 -4.35
C THR A 3 14.16 -17.39 -5.43
N HIS A 4 13.34 -16.99 -6.40
CA HIS A 4 13.72 -16.17 -7.54
C HIS A 4 12.85 -14.93 -7.66
N ALA A 5 13.45 -13.80 -8.08
CA ALA A 5 12.71 -12.58 -8.33
C ALA A 5 13.22 -11.78 -9.52
N VAL A 6 12.29 -11.16 -10.26
CA VAL A 6 12.58 -10.21 -11.34
C VAL A 6 11.92 -8.89 -11.03
N LEU A 7 12.64 -7.79 -11.23
CA LEU A 7 12.05 -6.46 -11.35
C LEU A 7 12.01 -6.06 -12.83
N VAL A 8 10.81 -5.81 -13.34
CA VAL A 8 10.58 -5.15 -14.64
C VAL A 8 10.21 -3.69 -14.38
N THR A 9 10.98 -2.76 -14.93
CA THR A 9 10.82 -1.30 -14.67
C THR A 9 11.46 -0.45 -15.77
N TRP A 10 11.28 0.88 -15.75
CA TRP A 10 12.13 1.80 -16.50
C TRP A 10 13.45 2.09 -15.77
N GLN A 11 14.53 2.32 -16.52
CA GLN A 11 15.85 2.66 -15.96
C GLN A 11 15.81 3.94 -15.11
N ASN A 12 15.06 4.95 -15.55
CA ASN A 12 14.94 6.24 -14.84
C ASN A 12 14.17 6.14 -13.51
N MET A 13 13.46 5.04 -13.24
CA MET A 13 12.78 4.80 -11.96
C MET A 13 13.75 4.37 -10.86
N GLU A 14 14.86 3.71 -11.21
CA GLU A 14 15.80 3.16 -10.22
C GLU A 14 16.38 4.19 -9.25
N PRO A 15 16.97 5.32 -9.72
CA PRO A 15 17.68 6.22 -8.83
C PRO A 15 16.76 6.98 -7.86
N LYS A 16 15.52 7.27 -8.26
CA LYS A 16 14.61 8.14 -7.48
C LYS A 16 13.47 7.39 -6.80
N VAL A 17 12.92 6.39 -7.46
CA VAL A 17 11.68 5.72 -7.02
C VAL A 17 11.94 4.35 -6.42
N LEU A 18 12.97 3.63 -6.89
CA LEU A 18 13.21 2.25 -6.48
C LEU A 18 14.51 1.96 -5.69
N PRO A 19 15.33 2.94 -5.23
CA PRO A 19 16.66 2.61 -4.71
C PRO A 19 16.59 1.67 -3.50
N ASN A 20 15.67 1.94 -2.57
CA ASN A 20 15.53 1.12 -1.37
C ASN A 20 14.82 -0.20 -1.61
N PHE A 21 13.96 -0.28 -2.64
CA PHE A 21 13.41 -1.57 -3.03
C PHE A 21 14.48 -2.47 -3.62
N ILE A 22 15.28 -1.94 -4.54
CA ILE A 22 16.37 -2.68 -5.17
C ILE A 22 17.34 -3.16 -4.09
N SER A 23 17.75 -2.29 -3.18
CA SER A 23 18.60 -2.67 -2.04
C SER A 23 18.02 -3.84 -1.23
N LYS A 24 16.74 -3.77 -0.81
CA LYS A 24 16.08 -4.83 -0.04
C LYS A 24 15.88 -6.11 -0.84
N ALA A 25 15.53 -6.01 -2.12
CA ALA A 25 15.35 -7.17 -3.00
C ALA A 25 16.69 -7.88 -3.22
N THR A 26 17.77 -7.14 -3.46
CA THR A 26 19.13 -7.69 -3.54
C THR A 26 19.53 -8.37 -2.23
N ALA A 27 19.26 -7.75 -1.08
CA ALA A 27 19.54 -8.37 0.22
C ALA A 27 18.74 -9.66 0.46
N LYS A 28 17.49 -9.71 -0.04
CA LYS A 28 16.57 -10.84 0.17
C LYS A 28 16.82 -12.02 -0.77
N TYR A 29 17.07 -11.77 -2.06
CA TYR A 29 17.16 -12.81 -3.09
C TYR A 29 18.59 -13.01 -3.62
N GLY A 30 19.54 -12.14 -3.29
CA GLY A 30 20.95 -12.26 -3.68
C GLY A 30 21.12 -12.37 -5.19
N ALA A 31 21.85 -13.40 -5.63
CA ALA A 31 22.11 -13.69 -7.04
C ALA A 31 20.83 -14.05 -7.84
N ASN A 32 19.74 -14.42 -7.16
CA ASN A 32 18.47 -14.77 -7.81
C ASN A 32 17.56 -13.55 -8.02
N PHE A 33 18.04 -12.32 -7.79
CA PHE A 33 17.34 -11.09 -8.13
C PHE A 33 17.83 -10.53 -9.46
N HIS A 34 16.93 -10.39 -10.43
CA HIS A 34 17.25 -9.84 -11.75
C HIS A 34 16.44 -8.59 -12.06
N ARG A 35 17.05 -7.70 -12.83
CA ARG A 35 16.45 -6.44 -13.29
C ARG A 35 16.33 -6.48 -14.81
N ILE A 36 15.15 -6.16 -15.31
CA ILE A 36 14.82 -6.13 -16.73
C ILE A 36 14.14 -4.78 -17.00
N TYR A 37 14.49 -4.14 -18.10
CA TYR A 37 14.01 -2.80 -18.39
C TYR A 37 12.96 -2.80 -19.47
N PHE A 38 11.96 -1.91 -19.36
CA PHE A 38 11.03 -1.60 -20.43
C PHE A 38 11.77 -0.95 -21.62
N ASP A 39 12.12 -1.77 -22.60
CA ASP A 39 12.85 -1.46 -23.83
C ASP A 39 12.42 -2.44 -24.94
N GLY A 40 13.04 -2.38 -26.13
CA GLY A 40 12.70 -3.27 -27.25
C GLY A 40 13.01 -4.76 -27.03
N SER A 41 13.67 -5.11 -25.92
CA SER A 41 14.13 -6.47 -25.59
C SER A 41 13.51 -7.06 -24.32
N THR A 42 12.65 -6.31 -23.61
CA THR A 42 12.09 -6.69 -22.30
C THR A 42 11.50 -8.09 -22.30
N THR A 43 10.63 -8.39 -23.26
CA THR A 43 9.92 -9.67 -23.36
C THR A 43 10.89 -10.84 -23.55
N THR A 44 11.85 -10.68 -24.46
CA THR A 44 12.89 -11.70 -24.73
C THR A 44 13.75 -11.95 -23.49
N ASN A 45 14.17 -10.88 -22.80
CA ASN A 45 14.97 -10.99 -21.60
C ASN A 45 14.21 -11.69 -20.46
N LEU A 46 12.92 -11.35 -20.28
CA LEU A 46 12.07 -11.98 -19.27
C LEU A 46 11.90 -13.46 -19.56
N ARG A 47 11.55 -13.80 -20.80
CA ARG A 47 11.39 -15.19 -21.24
C ARG A 47 12.66 -16.02 -21.05
N ASN A 48 13.80 -15.50 -21.47
CA ASN A 48 15.08 -16.21 -21.35
C ASN A 48 15.44 -16.48 -19.89
N TRP A 49 15.20 -15.51 -19.01
CA TRP A 49 15.46 -15.67 -17.60
C TRP A 49 14.50 -16.68 -16.93
N VAL A 50 13.20 -16.57 -17.20
CA VAL A 50 12.18 -17.48 -16.64
C VAL A 50 12.42 -18.92 -17.07
N ARG A 51 12.84 -19.16 -18.31
CA ARG A 51 13.22 -20.49 -18.82
C ARG A 51 14.41 -21.12 -18.11
N GLY A 52 15.28 -20.30 -17.51
CA GLY A 52 16.41 -20.77 -16.72
C GLY A 52 16.04 -21.29 -15.33
N ILE A 53 14.78 -21.15 -14.90
CA ILE A 53 14.33 -21.50 -13.56
C ILE A 53 13.50 -22.77 -13.59
N PRO A 54 13.82 -23.79 -12.76
CA PRO A 54 13.03 -25.01 -12.65
C PRO A 54 11.54 -24.74 -12.43
N GLY A 55 10.67 -25.54 -13.05
CA GLY A 55 9.22 -25.29 -13.09
C GLY A 55 8.51 -25.40 -11.74
N ASP A 56 9.09 -26.14 -10.80
CA ASP A 56 8.62 -26.34 -9.42
C ASP A 56 9.08 -25.24 -8.45
N GLU A 57 10.05 -24.43 -8.85
CA GLU A 57 10.51 -23.29 -8.04
C GLU A 57 9.55 -22.10 -8.11
N ARG A 58 9.58 -21.26 -7.06
CA ARG A 58 8.69 -20.11 -6.94
C ARG A 58 9.35 -18.84 -7.45
N ILE A 59 8.68 -18.15 -8.38
CA ILE A 59 9.12 -16.87 -8.95
C ILE A 59 8.24 -15.73 -8.44
N LYS A 60 8.87 -14.59 -8.15
CA LYS A 60 8.18 -13.32 -7.91
C LYS A 60 8.54 -12.29 -8.99
N LEU A 61 7.59 -11.98 -9.86
CA LEU A 61 7.71 -10.94 -10.88
C LEU A 61 7.19 -9.62 -10.32
N PHE A 62 8.09 -8.67 -10.11
CA PHE A 62 7.79 -7.32 -9.71
C PHE A 62 7.69 -6.43 -10.96
N ILE A 63 6.56 -5.75 -11.15
CA ILE A 63 6.38 -4.80 -12.26
C ILE A 63 6.20 -3.40 -11.68
N SER A 64 7.02 -2.44 -12.08
CA SER A 64 7.08 -1.11 -11.47
C SER A 64 6.83 0.02 -12.46
N GLY A 65 6.07 1.01 -12.01
CA GLY A 65 5.75 2.24 -12.74
C GLY A 65 4.84 3.16 -11.92
N HIS A 66 4.77 4.43 -12.28
CA HIS A 66 3.78 5.33 -11.70
C HIS A 66 2.38 4.94 -12.19
N GLY A 67 1.39 4.95 -11.30
CA GLY A 67 0.02 4.57 -11.57
C GLY A 67 -0.97 5.51 -10.89
N GLY A 68 -2.26 5.25 -11.04
CA GLY A 68 -3.32 6.12 -10.57
C GLY A 68 -4.67 5.41 -10.49
N VAL A 69 -5.66 6.08 -9.92
CA VAL A 69 -7.00 5.50 -9.74
C VAL A 69 -7.66 5.29 -11.10
N GLY A 70 -8.00 4.03 -11.43
CA GLY A 70 -8.76 3.71 -12.64
C GLY A 70 -8.05 3.98 -13.96
N ILE A 71 -6.74 4.21 -13.96
CA ILE A 71 -5.97 4.30 -15.21
C ILE A 71 -5.39 2.94 -15.59
N ASP A 72 -5.71 2.49 -16.80
CA ASP A 72 -5.28 1.18 -17.32
C ASP A 72 -3.85 1.21 -17.90
N TYR A 73 -2.94 1.96 -17.27
CA TYR A 73 -1.54 2.01 -17.65
C TYR A 73 -0.64 2.39 -16.48
N ILE A 74 0.64 2.08 -16.62
CA ILE A 74 1.72 2.59 -15.77
C ILE A 74 2.68 3.45 -16.59
N THR A 75 3.41 4.37 -15.95
CA THR A 75 4.38 5.23 -16.62
C THR A 75 5.77 5.19 -15.99
N ASP A 76 6.76 5.65 -16.77
CA ASP A 76 8.11 5.94 -16.32
C ASP A 76 8.17 7.19 -15.41
N ASP A 77 9.36 7.55 -14.90
CA ASP A 77 9.52 8.67 -13.97
C ASP A 77 9.21 10.05 -14.58
N THR A 78 9.24 10.17 -15.91
CA THR A 78 8.81 11.39 -16.60
C THR A 78 7.29 11.50 -16.73
N GLN A 79 6.56 10.42 -16.49
CA GLN A 79 5.11 10.27 -16.72
C GLN A 79 4.67 10.45 -18.18
N THR A 80 5.61 10.36 -19.13
CA THR A 80 5.31 10.53 -20.56
C THR A 80 5.34 9.22 -21.33
N VAL A 81 6.17 8.26 -20.91
CA VAL A 81 6.26 6.94 -21.52
C VAL A 81 5.38 5.99 -20.73
N LYS A 82 4.46 5.30 -21.42
CA LYS A 82 3.46 4.45 -20.79
C LYS A 82 3.53 3.00 -21.25
N LYS A 83 3.04 2.11 -20.40
CA LYS A 83 2.67 0.72 -20.71
C LYS A 83 1.24 0.48 -20.26
N ASN A 84 0.34 0.22 -21.20
CA ASN A 84 -1.06 -0.08 -20.89
C ASN A 84 -1.23 -1.53 -20.38
N VAL A 85 -2.41 -1.86 -19.85
CA VAL A 85 -2.70 -3.19 -19.31
C VAL A 85 -2.51 -4.28 -20.37
N ASP A 86 -2.95 -4.08 -21.61
CA ASP A 86 -2.84 -5.08 -22.68
C ASP A 86 -1.36 -5.35 -23.02
N GLU A 87 -0.53 -4.31 -23.11
CA GLU A 87 0.92 -4.44 -23.29
C GLU A 87 1.59 -5.16 -22.13
N LEU A 88 1.06 -5.03 -20.90
CA LEU A 88 1.53 -5.78 -19.74
C LEU A 88 1.05 -7.24 -19.78
N VAL A 89 -0.15 -7.51 -20.28
CA VAL A 89 -0.64 -8.87 -20.53
C VAL A 89 0.29 -9.54 -21.52
N ASP A 90 0.54 -8.93 -22.68
CA ASP A 90 1.42 -9.45 -23.72
C ASP A 90 2.84 -9.72 -23.17
N LEU A 91 3.42 -8.75 -22.44
CA LEU A 91 4.73 -8.91 -21.83
C LEU A 91 4.80 -10.13 -20.90
N VAL A 92 3.83 -10.25 -20.00
CA VAL A 92 3.86 -11.25 -18.93
C VAL A 92 3.46 -12.62 -19.48
N SER A 93 2.49 -12.71 -20.38
CA SER A 93 2.11 -13.98 -21.01
C SER A 93 3.26 -14.56 -21.83
N ASP A 94 3.93 -13.73 -22.63
CA ASP A 94 5.09 -14.14 -23.42
C ASP A 94 6.32 -14.45 -22.56
N GLY A 95 6.53 -13.66 -21.50
CA GLY A 95 7.63 -13.83 -20.56
C GLY A 95 7.51 -15.09 -19.71
N LEU A 96 6.28 -15.48 -19.37
CA LEU A 96 5.97 -16.68 -18.59
C LEU A 96 5.57 -17.88 -19.47
N GLN A 97 5.71 -17.78 -20.78
CA GLN A 97 5.26 -18.80 -21.73
C GLN A 97 5.74 -20.21 -21.33
N GLY A 98 4.79 -21.13 -21.19
CA GLY A 98 5.03 -22.53 -20.83
C GLY A 98 5.22 -22.78 -19.33
N ARG A 99 5.16 -21.74 -18.50
CA ARG A 99 5.13 -21.83 -17.04
C ARG A 99 3.72 -21.55 -16.55
N ASN A 100 3.35 -22.11 -15.39
CA ASN A 100 2.12 -21.73 -14.69
C ASN A 100 0.84 -21.91 -15.55
N THR A 101 0.81 -22.96 -16.37
CA THR A 101 -0.29 -23.31 -17.28
C THR A 101 -1.44 -24.06 -16.60
N SER A 102 -1.46 -24.09 -15.27
CA SER A 102 -2.54 -24.66 -14.47
C SER A 102 -2.88 -23.76 -13.29
N LYS A 103 -4.18 -23.58 -13.04
CA LYS A 103 -4.69 -22.87 -11.85
C LYS A 103 -4.16 -23.46 -10.55
N ALA A 104 -3.95 -24.78 -10.50
CA ALA A 104 -3.44 -25.48 -9.31
C ALA A 104 -1.99 -25.10 -8.95
N THR A 105 -1.25 -24.49 -9.88
CA THR A 105 0.13 -24.04 -9.68
C THR A 105 0.27 -22.51 -9.74
N SER A 106 -0.83 -21.74 -9.69
CA SER A 106 -0.78 -20.28 -9.80
C SER A 106 0.16 -19.64 -8.77
N GLN A 107 0.17 -20.17 -7.55
CA GLN A 107 1.03 -19.74 -6.44
C GLN A 107 2.54 -19.93 -6.68
N LEU A 108 2.94 -20.67 -7.71
CA LEU A 108 4.35 -20.79 -8.10
C LEU A 108 4.88 -19.54 -8.81
N CYS A 109 3.98 -18.68 -9.32
CA CYS A 109 4.33 -17.41 -9.90
C CYS A 109 3.48 -16.30 -9.30
N GLN A 110 4.13 -15.37 -8.59
CA GLN A 110 3.48 -14.18 -8.09
C GLN A 110 3.85 -12.97 -8.93
N VAL A 111 2.87 -12.34 -9.57
CA VAL A 111 3.01 -11.02 -10.19
C VAL A 111 2.67 -9.96 -9.13
N ASN A 112 3.57 -9.02 -8.88
CA ASN A 112 3.40 -7.98 -7.87
C ASN A 112 3.55 -6.60 -8.52
N MET A 113 2.43 -5.91 -8.64
CA MET A 113 2.36 -4.57 -9.18
C MET A 113 2.84 -3.58 -8.14
N ILE A 114 4.03 -3.03 -8.40
CA ILE A 114 4.61 -1.92 -7.69
C ILE A 114 4.20 -0.64 -8.40
N SER A 115 2.93 -0.32 -8.27
CA SER A 115 2.37 0.89 -8.82
C SER A 115 1.29 1.41 -7.90
N CYS A 116 1.27 2.73 -7.71
CA CYS A 116 0.26 3.38 -6.89
C CYS A 116 -1.13 3.07 -7.47
N LEU A 117 -2.07 2.68 -6.59
CA LEU A 117 -3.50 2.64 -6.91
C LEU A 117 -3.91 1.68 -8.06
N PHE A 118 -3.02 0.82 -8.55
CA PHE A 118 -3.27 -0.08 -9.70
C PHE A 118 -4.34 -1.17 -9.44
N GLY A 119 -4.56 -1.52 -8.18
CA GLY A 119 -5.65 -2.38 -7.73
C GLY A 119 -6.96 -1.64 -7.44
N ARG A 120 -7.04 -0.35 -7.79
CA ARG A 120 -8.16 0.52 -7.39
C ARG A 120 -8.86 1.17 -8.58
N THR A 121 -10.17 1.32 -8.43
CA THR A 121 -11.05 2.06 -9.33
C THR A 121 -11.71 3.24 -8.62
N PRO A 122 -12.23 4.24 -9.36
CA PRO A 122 -12.92 5.39 -8.77
C PRO A 122 -14.17 4.99 -7.96
N ASP A 123 -14.86 3.92 -8.37
CA ASP A 123 -16.05 3.39 -7.70
C ASP A 123 -15.74 2.44 -6.53
N GLY A 124 -14.45 2.17 -6.26
CA GLY A 124 -14.00 1.32 -5.16
C GLY A 124 -14.21 -0.20 -5.39
N ARG A 125 -14.53 -0.61 -6.62
CA ARG A 125 -14.71 -2.00 -7.02
C ARG A 125 -13.40 -2.59 -7.55
N ALA A 126 -12.71 -3.36 -6.71
CA ALA A 126 -11.44 -3.97 -7.11
C ALA A 126 -11.57 -4.98 -8.28
N ASN A 127 -12.75 -5.52 -8.59
CA ASN A 127 -12.94 -6.47 -9.70
C ASN A 127 -12.91 -5.80 -11.09
N THR A 128 -12.95 -4.47 -11.15
CA THR A 128 -12.85 -3.73 -12.40
C THR A 128 -11.55 -2.91 -12.49
N SER A 129 -10.62 -3.14 -11.56
CA SER A 129 -9.34 -2.41 -11.53
C SER A 129 -8.40 -2.81 -12.66
N PRO A 130 -7.40 -1.98 -12.99
CA PRO A 130 -6.33 -2.34 -13.93
C PRO A 130 -5.67 -3.69 -13.58
N ALA A 131 -5.47 -3.96 -12.29
CA ALA A 131 -4.98 -5.24 -11.80
C ALA A 131 -5.90 -6.43 -12.09
N ALA A 132 -7.22 -6.26 -11.99
CA ALA A 132 -8.19 -7.29 -12.35
C ALA A 132 -8.14 -7.56 -13.85
N LYS A 133 -8.12 -6.50 -14.67
CA LYS A 133 -8.00 -6.62 -16.14
C LYS A 133 -6.71 -7.33 -16.55
N LEU A 134 -5.58 -7.03 -15.90
CA LEU A 134 -4.32 -7.74 -16.13
C LEU A 134 -4.42 -9.22 -15.74
N HIS A 135 -5.02 -9.55 -14.60
CA HIS A 135 -5.21 -10.95 -14.17
C HIS A 135 -6.12 -11.72 -15.12
N ASP A 136 -7.21 -11.08 -15.56
CA ASP A 136 -8.17 -11.61 -16.50
C ASP A 136 -7.49 -11.88 -17.86
N GLY A 137 -6.78 -10.89 -18.40
CA GLY A 137 -6.05 -11.05 -19.66
C GLY A 137 -5.01 -12.16 -19.61
N LEU A 138 -4.26 -12.31 -18.51
CA LEU A 138 -3.33 -13.44 -18.35
C LEU A 138 -4.04 -14.78 -18.32
N THR A 139 -5.21 -14.84 -17.69
CA THR A 139 -6.05 -16.05 -17.66
C THR A 139 -6.54 -16.42 -19.06
N ASP A 140 -6.92 -15.42 -19.87
CA ASP A 140 -7.34 -15.62 -21.26
C ASP A 140 -6.21 -16.15 -22.16
N TRP A 141 -4.96 -15.96 -21.76
CA TRP A 141 -3.76 -16.51 -22.39
C TRP A 141 -3.25 -17.82 -21.75
N ASP A 142 -4.05 -18.48 -20.91
CA ASP A 142 -3.68 -19.71 -20.16
C ASP A 142 -2.44 -19.55 -19.25
N VAL A 143 -2.21 -18.33 -18.75
CA VAL A 143 -1.14 -18.01 -17.79
C VAL A 143 -1.75 -17.71 -16.42
N PHE A 144 -1.68 -18.70 -15.53
CA PHE A 144 -2.32 -18.64 -14.21
C PHE A 144 -1.31 -18.19 -13.14
N VAL A 145 -1.52 -16.99 -12.59
CA VAL A 145 -0.63 -16.40 -11.58
C VAL A 145 -1.40 -15.90 -10.37
N ASP A 146 -0.70 -15.76 -9.25
CA ASP A 146 -1.16 -14.94 -8.13
C ASP A 146 -0.77 -13.48 -8.41
N LEU A 147 -1.75 -12.60 -8.63
CA LEU A 147 -1.50 -11.19 -8.91
C LEU A 147 -1.81 -10.32 -7.69
N VAL A 148 -0.81 -9.59 -7.23
CA VAL A 148 -0.91 -8.64 -6.12
C VAL A 148 -0.86 -7.23 -6.68
N ALA A 149 -1.81 -6.38 -6.28
CA ALA A 149 -1.80 -4.96 -6.62
C ALA A 149 -2.14 -4.09 -5.41
N ARG A 150 -1.62 -2.85 -5.42
CA ARG A 150 -1.87 -1.86 -4.37
C ARG A 150 -3.09 -1.02 -4.69
N THR A 151 -3.79 -0.64 -3.64
CA THR A 151 -4.98 0.23 -3.69
C THR A 151 -4.72 1.59 -3.05
N GLU A 152 -3.45 1.88 -2.76
CA GLU A 152 -2.93 3.08 -2.12
C GLU A 152 -1.75 3.68 -2.90
N SER A 153 -1.41 4.93 -2.56
CA SER A 153 -0.18 5.58 -3.03
C SER A 153 1.04 5.06 -2.28
N ILE A 154 2.16 4.87 -3.00
CA ILE A 154 3.45 4.43 -2.47
C ILE A 154 4.42 5.61 -2.59
N ILE A 155 5.20 5.87 -1.54
CA ILE A 155 6.36 6.77 -1.62
C ILE A 155 7.62 5.99 -1.25
N ALA A 156 8.69 6.21 -2.03
CA ALA A 156 10.02 5.73 -1.70
C ALA A 156 10.58 6.54 -0.52
N THR A 157 10.91 5.90 0.59
CA THR A 157 11.54 6.55 1.76
C THR A 157 12.92 5.96 2.02
N PRO A 158 13.88 6.68 2.61
CA PRO A 158 15.24 6.18 2.87
C PRO A 158 15.31 4.80 3.56
N ASP A 159 14.33 4.45 4.37
CA ASP A 159 14.31 3.18 5.12
C ASP A 159 13.63 2.01 4.36
N GLY A 160 13.21 2.23 3.11
CA GLY A 160 12.43 1.28 2.32
C GLY A 160 11.20 1.87 1.62
N ARG A 161 10.40 1.00 1.01
CA ARG A 161 9.03 1.37 0.64
C ARG A 161 8.20 1.45 1.90
N ARG A 162 7.61 2.62 2.16
CA ARG A 162 6.51 2.75 3.10
C ARG A 162 5.23 2.85 2.27
N THR A 163 4.15 2.20 2.72
CA THR A 163 2.82 2.78 2.48
C THR A 163 2.93 4.23 2.87
N ASN A 164 2.52 5.15 2.00
CA ASN A 164 2.68 6.56 2.30
C ASN A 164 2.08 6.83 3.70
N SER A 165 2.88 7.38 4.61
CA SER A 165 2.33 7.93 5.84
C SER A 165 1.25 8.89 5.38
N GLN A 166 -0.01 8.63 5.70
CA GLN A 166 -1.09 9.51 5.25
C GLN A 166 -0.83 10.95 5.69
N LEU A 167 -0.13 11.13 6.81
CA LEU A 167 0.33 12.41 7.32
C LEU A 167 1.35 13.09 6.37
N SER A 168 2.28 12.33 5.81
CA SER A 168 3.23 12.80 4.81
C SER A 168 2.56 13.07 3.45
N HIS A 169 1.56 12.27 3.05
CA HIS A 169 0.74 12.54 1.87
C HIS A 169 -0.06 13.84 1.98
N ARG A 170 -0.63 14.11 3.17
CA ARG A 170 -1.39 15.35 3.44
C ARG A 170 -0.49 16.58 3.50
N ALA A 171 0.77 16.44 3.95
CA ALA A 171 1.75 17.51 4.01
C ALA A 171 2.36 17.87 2.64
N TYR A 172 2.35 16.92 1.70
CA TYR A 172 2.79 17.14 0.33
C TYR A 172 1.66 17.80 -0.47
N GLU A 173 1.83 19.07 -0.85
CA GLU A 173 1.22 19.52 -2.10
C GLU A 173 1.81 18.62 -3.20
N PRO A 174 0.98 17.90 -3.98
CA PRO A 174 1.48 17.48 -5.28
C PRO A 174 1.91 18.78 -5.98
N VAL A 175 2.99 18.72 -6.74
CA VAL A 175 3.42 19.76 -7.71
C VAL A 175 2.28 20.19 -8.68
N TYR A 176 1.09 19.58 -8.56
CA TYR A 176 -0.10 19.69 -9.39
C TYR A 176 -1.32 20.35 -8.72
N GLY A 177 -1.15 21.08 -7.62
CA GLY A 177 -2.22 21.89 -7.02
C GLY A 177 -3.23 21.09 -6.19
N ARG A 178 -4.15 21.80 -5.52
CA ARG A 178 -5.23 21.21 -4.71
C ARG A 178 -6.05 20.25 -5.57
N LEU A 179 -5.80 18.95 -5.43
CA LEU A 179 -6.69 17.93 -5.95
C LEU A 179 -8.00 18.02 -5.17
N GLU A 180 -9.03 18.54 -5.84
CA GLU A 180 -10.39 18.62 -5.34
C GLU A 180 -10.81 17.24 -4.82
N ARG A 181 -11.10 17.16 -3.52
CA ARG A 181 -11.76 16.03 -2.83
C ARG A 181 -11.45 14.66 -3.45
N PHE A 182 -10.25 14.16 -3.17
CA PHE A 182 -9.90 12.77 -3.48
C PHE A 182 -11.02 11.82 -3.06
N PHE A 183 -11.42 10.95 -3.99
CA PHE A 183 -12.21 9.76 -3.72
C PHE A 183 -11.49 8.97 -2.63
N LEU A 184 -11.93 9.10 -1.38
CA LEU A 184 -11.50 8.26 -0.27
C LEU A 184 -12.29 6.95 -0.35
N PRO A 185 -11.66 5.79 -0.17
CA PRO A 185 -12.37 4.52 -0.27
C PRO A 185 -13.38 4.41 0.88
N LYS A 186 -14.55 3.79 0.63
CA LYS A 186 -15.50 3.46 1.70
C LYS A 186 -14.93 2.45 2.71
N VAL A 187 -13.90 1.69 2.33
CA VAL A 187 -13.16 0.75 3.19
C VAL A 187 -11.69 0.74 2.73
N PRO A 188 -10.69 1.04 3.58
CA PRO A 188 -9.30 0.99 3.18
C PRO A 188 -8.82 -0.48 3.22
N TYR A 189 -8.81 -1.12 2.06
CA TYR A 189 -7.91 -2.23 1.83
C TYR A 189 -6.66 -1.66 1.16
N THR A 190 -5.47 -2.09 1.56
CA THR A 190 -4.17 -1.52 1.11
C THR A 190 -3.58 -2.28 -0.08
N LYS A 191 -3.94 -3.56 -0.22
CA LYS A 191 -3.62 -4.41 -1.37
C LYS A 191 -4.74 -5.41 -1.66
N VAL A 192 -4.81 -5.85 -2.91
CA VAL A 192 -5.71 -6.90 -3.40
C VAL A 192 -4.89 -8.03 -4.01
N LEU A 193 -5.30 -9.27 -3.75
CA LEU A 193 -4.78 -10.49 -4.37
C LEU A 193 -5.84 -11.07 -5.29
N PHE A 194 -5.48 -11.27 -6.55
CA PHE A 194 -6.22 -12.07 -7.51
C PHE A 194 -5.54 -13.44 -7.60
N THR A 195 -6.30 -14.51 -7.37
CA THR A 195 -5.79 -15.88 -7.31
C THR A 195 -6.91 -16.86 -7.70
N PHE A 196 -6.66 -18.17 -7.56
CA PHE A 196 -7.58 -19.24 -7.88
C PHE A 196 -7.91 -20.07 -6.63
N ASN A 197 -9.16 -20.50 -6.52
CA ASN A 197 -9.59 -21.53 -5.58
C ASN A 197 -10.22 -22.67 -6.37
N GLY A 198 -9.44 -23.73 -6.61
CA GLY A 198 -9.77 -24.72 -7.62
C GLY A 198 -9.87 -24.05 -8.99
N ASP A 199 -11.02 -24.19 -9.65
CA ASP A 199 -11.27 -23.59 -10.95
C ASP A 199 -11.77 -22.14 -10.92
N ALA A 200 -12.22 -21.68 -9.75
CA ALA A 200 -12.82 -20.36 -9.60
C ALA A 200 -11.73 -19.30 -9.39
N ARG A 201 -11.81 -18.22 -10.17
CA ARG A 201 -11.07 -16.99 -9.88
C ARG A 201 -11.63 -16.37 -8.61
N VAL A 202 -10.77 -16.05 -7.67
CA VAL A 202 -11.15 -15.42 -6.41
C VAL A 202 -10.31 -14.17 -6.17
N MET A 203 -10.96 -13.17 -5.61
CA MET A 203 -10.30 -11.98 -5.13
C MET A 203 -10.27 -12.02 -3.62
N ARG A 204 -9.08 -11.80 -3.05
CA ARG A 204 -8.88 -11.70 -1.61
C ARG A 204 -8.31 -10.34 -1.29
N PHE A 205 -8.92 -9.67 -0.33
CA PHE A 205 -8.32 -8.47 0.26
C PHE A 205 -7.22 -8.92 1.22
N ALA A 206 -6.10 -8.21 1.19
CA ALA A 206 -4.91 -8.60 1.92
C ALA A 206 -4.43 -7.45 2.78
N ALA A 207 -4.08 -7.76 4.02
CA ALA A 207 -3.17 -6.98 4.82
C ALA A 207 -1.75 -7.50 4.59
N TYR A 208 -0.75 -6.66 4.84
CA TYR A 208 0.64 -7.07 4.84
C TYR A 208 1.28 -6.68 6.15
N ASP A 209 1.99 -7.64 6.74
CA ASP A 209 2.77 -7.40 7.94
C ASP A 209 4.00 -6.51 7.64
N PRO A 210 4.79 -6.11 8.66
CA PRO A 210 6.00 -5.30 8.46
C PRO A 210 7.05 -5.96 7.55
N GLY A 211 7.01 -7.29 7.40
CA GLY A 211 7.90 -8.10 6.55
C GLY A 211 7.42 -8.25 5.11
N ASP A 212 6.33 -7.57 4.72
CA ASP A 212 5.64 -7.75 3.43
C ASP A 212 5.14 -9.20 3.22
N ASN A 213 4.80 -9.91 4.30
CA ASN A 213 4.08 -11.18 4.22
C ASN A 213 2.58 -10.93 4.05
N TYR A 214 1.96 -11.78 3.25
CA TYR A 214 0.52 -11.77 3.02
C TYR A 214 -0.22 -12.23 4.28
N ILE A 215 -1.21 -11.44 4.72
CA ILE A 215 -2.16 -11.79 5.76
C ILE A 215 -3.56 -11.58 5.20
N GLU A 216 -4.38 -12.64 5.19
CA GLU A 216 -5.72 -12.54 4.63
C GLU A 216 -6.60 -11.60 5.47
N ALA A 217 -7.29 -10.66 4.83
CA ALA A 217 -8.12 -9.66 5.52
C ALA A 217 -9.25 -10.26 6.37
N THR A 218 -9.66 -11.49 6.10
CA THR A 218 -10.68 -12.23 6.86
C THR A 218 -10.14 -12.81 8.15
N THR A 219 -8.81 -12.90 8.33
CA THR A 219 -8.19 -13.34 9.59
C THR A 219 -8.22 -12.23 10.64
N LEU A 220 -8.15 -12.58 11.92
CA LEU A 220 -8.10 -11.59 13.00
C LEU A 220 -6.93 -10.62 12.83
N ASP A 221 -5.74 -11.14 12.51
CA ASP A 221 -4.54 -10.34 12.30
C ASP A 221 -4.68 -9.42 11.09
N GLY A 222 -5.24 -9.93 9.99
CA GLY A 222 -5.51 -9.14 8.79
C GLY A 222 -6.50 -8.02 9.05
N ARG A 223 -7.60 -8.30 9.76
CA ARG A 223 -8.57 -7.27 10.17
C ARG A 223 -7.92 -6.20 11.04
N ARG A 224 -7.05 -6.58 11.97
CA ARG A 224 -6.37 -5.64 12.88
C ARG A 224 -5.40 -4.71 12.14
N ILE A 225 -4.65 -5.24 11.17
CA ILE A 225 -3.79 -4.42 10.32
C ILE A 225 -4.63 -3.42 9.51
N LEU A 226 -5.73 -3.87 8.90
CA LEU A 226 -6.61 -2.98 8.14
C LEU A 226 -7.30 -1.93 9.02
N TRP A 227 -7.71 -2.31 10.23
CA TRP A 227 -8.23 -1.36 11.22
C TRP A 227 -7.19 -0.29 11.58
N ALA A 228 -5.93 -0.69 11.77
CA ALA A 228 -4.87 0.23 12.14
C ALA A 228 -4.59 1.21 10.98
N ASP A 229 -4.52 0.71 9.75
CA ASP A 229 -4.34 1.54 8.54
C ASP A 229 -5.52 2.51 8.33
N TYR A 230 -6.77 2.07 8.61
CA TYR A 230 -7.95 2.94 8.62
C TYR A 230 -7.88 4.01 9.71
N SER A 231 -7.50 3.62 10.92
CA SER A 231 -7.47 4.51 12.07
C SER A 231 -6.45 5.63 11.87
N VAL A 232 -5.28 5.30 11.33
CA VAL A 232 -4.29 6.30 10.93
C VAL A 232 -4.87 7.29 9.93
N ASP A 233 -5.68 6.84 8.95
CA ASP A 233 -6.27 7.71 7.92
C ASP A 233 -7.21 8.74 8.52
N GLN A 234 -8.13 8.25 9.35
CA GLN A 234 -9.12 9.10 10.00
C GLN A 234 -8.43 10.11 10.93
N ILE A 235 -7.43 9.67 11.69
CA ILE A 235 -6.68 10.56 12.58
C ILE A 235 -5.93 11.62 11.77
N VAL A 236 -5.21 11.21 10.72
CA VAL A 236 -4.46 12.12 9.85
C VAL A 236 -5.37 13.21 9.30
N GLN A 237 -6.59 12.89 8.88
CA GLN A 237 -7.58 13.86 8.37
C GLN A 237 -8.00 14.92 9.39
N THR A 238 -7.75 14.70 10.68
CA THR A 238 -8.04 15.70 11.73
C THR A 238 -6.86 16.59 12.13
N ILE A 239 -5.63 16.26 11.71
CA ILE A 239 -4.42 17.03 12.07
C ILE A 239 -4.28 18.24 11.13
N GLN A 240 -4.31 19.45 11.66
CA GLN A 240 -4.06 20.68 10.92
C GLN A 240 -2.55 20.88 10.75
N LEU A 241 -2.08 20.76 9.53
CA LEU A 241 -0.69 21.02 9.17
C LEU A 241 -0.55 22.48 8.77
N LYS A 242 0.30 23.25 9.47
CA LYS A 242 0.84 24.52 8.96
C LYS A 242 2.27 24.29 8.43
N GLY A 243 2.63 25.04 7.40
CA GLY A 243 3.95 24.97 6.75
C GLY A 243 4.21 23.74 5.87
N THR A 244 5.25 23.80 5.05
CA THR A 244 5.75 22.70 4.19
C THR A 244 6.91 21.98 4.88
N GLY A 245 6.75 20.71 5.26
CA GLY A 245 7.83 19.90 5.85
C GLY A 245 8.62 19.09 4.80
N LEU A 246 9.92 18.86 5.01
CA LEU A 246 10.73 17.95 4.19
C LEU A 246 10.70 16.51 4.75
N LEU A 247 10.75 15.53 3.84
CA LEU A 247 10.86 14.08 4.09
C LEU A 247 11.96 13.80 5.14
N GLY A 248 11.54 13.37 6.33
CA GLY A 248 12.43 13.07 7.46
C GLY A 248 12.20 13.92 8.71
N THR A 249 11.50 15.06 8.60
CA THR A 249 11.23 15.94 9.75
C THR A 249 9.75 16.04 10.15
N GLY A 250 8.85 15.45 9.36
CA GLY A 250 7.40 15.60 9.54
C GLY A 250 6.93 17.06 9.33
N PRO A 251 5.61 17.32 9.34
CA PRO A 251 5.10 18.67 9.34
C PRO A 251 5.54 19.41 10.61
N LYS A 252 6.33 20.47 10.44
CA LYS A 252 6.98 21.19 11.54
C LYS A 252 6.02 22.08 12.34
N ASP A 253 4.90 22.52 11.76
CA ASP A 253 4.05 23.52 12.41
C ASP A 253 2.67 22.97 12.82
N VAL A 254 2.62 21.75 13.37
CA VAL A 254 1.47 21.35 14.18
C VAL A 254 1.58 22.10 15.51
N THR A 255 0.87 23.22 15.65
CA THR A 255 0.94 24.07 16.86
C THR A 255 0.10 23.51 18.01
N ASP A 256 -0.83 22.62 17.72
CA ASP A 256 -1.76 22.06 18.68
C ASP A 256 -1.21 20.80 19.37
N GLU A 257 -1.12 20.80 20.70
CA GLU A 257 -0.50 19.70 21.46
C GLU A 257 -1.22 18.35 21.31
N ARG A 258 -2.56 18.34 21.17
CA ARG A 258 -3.30 17.09 20.90
C ARG A 258 -2.96 16.55 19.51
N GLU A 259 -2.84 17.43 18.53
CA GLU A 259 -2.44 17.05 17.17
C GLU A 259 -0.99 16.59 17.10
N LYS A 260 -0.07 17.19 17.89
CA LYS A 260 1.29 16.69 18.05
C LYS A 260 1.29 15.28 18.62
N LYS A 261 0.49 15.02 19.67
CA LYS A 261 0.37 13.68 20.24
C LYS A 261 -0.15 12.65 19.24
N LEU A 262 -1.19 12.98 18.48
CA LEU A 262 -1.71 12.13 17.40
C LEU A 262 -0.67 11.90 16.30
N ARG A 263 0.03 12.94 15.88
CA ARG A 263 1.14 12.87 14.91
C ARG A 263 2.23 11.92 15.38
N ASP A 264 2.63 12.00 16.65
CA ASP A 264 3.70 11.18 17.20
C ASP A 264 3.28 9.71 17.29
N ILE A 265 2.02 9.42 17.62
CA ILE A 265 1.46 8.07 17.58
C ILE A 265 1.46 7.51 16.15
N ILE A 266 1.02 8.30 15.17
CA ILE A 266 1.04 7.90 13.75
C ILE A 266 2.47 7.63 13.27
N THR A 267 3.40 8.54 13.60
CA THR A 267 4.82 8.41 13.22
C THR A 267 5.42 7.14 13.81
N TRP A 268 5.11 6.84 15.07
CA TRP A 268 5.51 5.60 15.72
C TRP A 268 4.91 4.36 15.01
N TYR A 269 3.63 4.39 14.66
CA TYR A 269 2.98 3.26 13.98
C TYR A 269 3.56 3.04 12.58
N ASP A 270 3.89 4.11 11.85
CA ASP A 270 4.52 4.01 10.53
C ASP A 270 5.86 3.25 10.58
N THR A 271 6.56 3.29 11.72
CA THR A 271 7.81 2.56 11.96
C THR A 271 7.57 1.15 12.49
N MET A 272 6.69 0.97 13.46
CA MET A 272 6.52 -0.30 14.17
C MET A 272 5.47 -1.23 13.55
N ARG A 273 4.46 -0.68 12.88
CA ARG A 273 3.33 -1.38 12.25
C ARG A 273 2.72 -2.46 13.16
N ASN A 274 2.45 -2.07 14.41
CA ASN A 274 1.84 -2.96 15.41
C ASN A 274 0.43 -2.47 15.76
N PRO A 275 -0.63 -3.12 15.24
CA PRO A 275 -2.02 -2.73 15.48
C PRO A 275 -2.44 -2.78 16.96
N THR A 276 -2.01 -3.79 17.70
CA THR A 276 -2.34 -3.93 19.13
C THR A 276 -1.77 -2.77 19.93
N ARG A 277 -0.50 -2.44 19.68
CA ARG A 277 0.15 -1.33 20.38
C ARG A 277 -0.35 0.05 19.91
N LEU A 278 -0.84 0.17 18.66
CA LEU A 278 -1.58 1.35 18.21
C LEU A 278 -2.88 1.53 19.00
N LYS A 279 -3.67 0.45 19.15
CA LYS A 279 -4.89 0.46 19.97
C LYS A 279 -4.61 0.94 21.38
N GLU A 280 -3.62 0.36 22.07
CA GLU A 280 -3.25 0.76 23.43
C GLU A 280 -2.92 2.25 23.52
N LYS A 281 -2.12 2.77 22.57
CA LYS A 281 -1.78 4.20 22.50
C LYS A 281 -2.97 5.11 22.26
N LEU A 282 -4.00 4.64 21.55
CA LEU A 282 -5.24 5.38 21.35
C LEU A 282 -6.14 5.31 22.59
N GLU A 283 -6.18 4.17 23.29
CA GLU A 283 -6.89 4.01 24.56
C GLU A 283 -6.34 4.97 25.62
N GLU A 284 -5.02 5.10 25.73
CA GLU A 284 -4.34 6.05 26.64
C GLU A 284 -4.82 7.50 26.45
N LEU A 285 -5.30 7.88 25.26
CA LEU A 285 -5.80 9.24 25.02
C LEU A 285 -7.22 9.47 25.54
N VAL A 286 -7.99 8.40 25.79
CA VAL A 286 -9.42 8.46 26.13
C VAL A 286 -9.80 7.60 27.34
N ASP A 287 -8.83 7.11 28.10
CA ASP A 287 -9.05 6.32 29.32
C ASP A 287 -9.26 7.17 30.57
N GLY A 288 -8.98 8.48 30.48
CA GLY A 288 -9.12 9.43 31.57
C GLY A 288 -7.89 9.57 32.48
N SER A 289 -6.83 8.79 32.26
CA SER A 289 -5.64 8.73 33.11
C SER A 289 -4.67 9.90 32.94
N GLY A 290 -4.74 10.63 31.82
CA GLY A 290 -3.86 11.76 31.55
C GLY A 290 -4.11 12.99 32.43
N ASP A 291 -3.02 13.58 32.90
CA ASP A 291 -3.03 14.71 33.84
C ASP A 291 -3.41 16.04 33.19
N ASP A 292 -3.20 16.16 31.87
CA ASP A 292 -3.45 17.39 31.12
C ASP A 292 -4.35 17.18 29.89
N GLU A 293 -4.72 18.27 29.23
CA GLU A 293 -5.57 18.22 28.04
C GLU A 293 -4.87 17.59 26.83
N SER A 294 -3.54 17.46 26.82
CA SER A 294 -2.77 16.87 25.73
C SER A 294 -2.61 15.35 25.84
N SER A 295 -2.77 14.83 27.05
CA SER A 295 -2.69 13.41 27.42
C SER A 295 -4.05 12.78 27.71
N ASN A 296 -5.09 13.59 27.96
CA ASN A 296 -6.46 13.14 28.15
C ASN A 296 -7.43 13.95 27.28
N PHE A 297 -7.88 13.33 26.19
CA PHE A 297 -8.73 13.98 25.20
C PHE A 297 -10.17 14.13 25.66
N LEU A 298 -10.60 13.45 26.74
CA LEU A 298 -11.92 13.60 27.35
C LEU A 298 -12.09 14.97 28.02
N LYS A 299 -11.00 15.64 28.39
CA LYS A 299 -11.04 17.02 28.90
C LYS A 299 -11.39 17.99 27.76
N HIS A 300 -12.24 18.99 28.02
CA HIS A 300 -12.51 20.06 27.05
C HIS A 300 -11.38 21.09 27.05
N ARG A 301 -11.08 21.69 25.89
CA ARG A 301 -9.92 22.59 25.69
C ARG A 301 -10.00 23.96 26.36
N ASN A 302 -11.21 24.40 26.70
CA ASN A 302 -11.41 25.68 27.33
C ASN A 302 -12.52 25.57 28.38
N LEU A 303 -12.38 26.38 29.42
CA LEU A 303 -13.28 26.39 30.57
C LEU A 303 -14.74 26.66 30.16
N VAL A 304 -14.95 27.44 29.09
CA VAL A 304 -16.28 27.73 28.55
C VAL A 304 -16.92 26.47 27.95
N SER A 305 -16.22 25.74 27.10
CA SER A 305 -16.74 24.47 26.56
C SER A 305 -16.91 23.43 27.66
N ALA A 306 -16.00 23.39 28.64
CA ALA A 306 -16.13 22.50 29.80
C ALA A 306 -17.35 22.84 30.66
N ALA A 307 -17.70 24.13 30.79
CA ALA A 307 -18.83 24.59 31.59
C ALA A 307 -20.19 24.45 30.88
N PHE A 308 -20.22 24.46 29.55
CA PHE A 308 -21.47 24.53 28.77
C PHE A 308 -21.68 23.33 27.82
N SER A 309 -20.74 22.39 27.72
CA SER A 309 -20.88 21.19 26.90
C SER A 309 -20.94 19.94 27.77
N SER A 310 -22.02 19.18 27.65
CA SER A 310 -22.12 17.82 28.23
C SER A 310 -21.69 16.73 27.25
N SER A 311 -21.25 17.10 26.05
CA SER A 311 -20.91 16.17 24.97
C SER A 311 -19.41 15.90 24.92
N THR A 312 -19.02 14.64 24.71
CA THR A 312 -17.63 14.24 24.55
C THR A 312 -16.90 15.10 23.49
N PRO A 313 -15.67 15.59 23.76
CA PRO A 313 -14.90 16.35 22.78
C PRO A 313 -14.75 15.60 21.45
N ALA A 314 -14.88 16.31 20.32
CA ALA A 314 -14.92 15.70 18.98
C ALA A 314 -13.74 14.75 18.68
N LYS A 315 -12.53 15.08 19.13
CA LYS A 315 -11.35 14.21 18.96
C LYS A 315 -11.39 12.96 19.83
N ALA A 316 -11.89 13.08 21.06
CA ALA A 316 -12.12 11.91 21.91
C ALA A 316 -13.21 11.01 21.32
N LYS A 317 -14.29 11.62 20.81
CA LYS A 317 -15.37 10.88 20.14
C LYS A 317 -14.85 10.11 18.92
N LEU A 318 -14.04 10.74 18.06
CA LEU A 318 -13.38 10.06 16.95
C LEU A 318 -12.55 8.86 17.42
N ILE A 319 -11.68 9.04 18.42
CA ILE A 319 -10.84 7.96 18.94
C ILE A 319 -11.70 6.82 19.50
N GLN A 320 -12.74 7.14 20.26
CA GLN A 320 -13.68 6.14 20.79
C GLN A 320 -14.40 5.37 19.67
N ASP A 321 -14.81 6.05 18.59
CA ASP A 321 -15.44 5.41 17.43
C ASP A 321 -14.49 4.47 16.70
N LEU A 322 -13.21 4.87 16.57
CA LEU A 322 -12.17 4.00 16.01
C LEU A 322 -11.92 2.78 16.90
N LEU A 323 -11.80 2.97 18.22
CA LEU A 323 -11.58 1.88 19.18
C LEU A 323 -12.76 0.91 19.23
N ALA A 324 -14.00 1.40 19.12
CA ALA A 324 -15.20 0.57 19.06
C ALA A 324 -15.23 -0.34 17.82
N ALA A 325 -14.56 0.05 16.73
CA ALA A 325 -14.41 -0.75 15.52
C ALA A 325 -13.21 -1.72 15.56
N TYR A 326 -12.48 -1.82 16.67
CA TYR A 326 -11.32 -2.70 16.78
C TYR A 326 -11.73 -4.18 16.69
N PRO A 327 -11.09 -4.98 15.81
CA PRO A 327 -11.41 -6.40 15.68
C PRO A 327 -10.97 -7.22 16.90
N THR A 328 -11.96 -7.82 17.57
CA THR A 328 -11.80 -8.81 18.65
C THR A 328 -11.79 -10.23 18.13
#